data_AF-A0A0E2N6Z9-F1
#
_entry.id   AF-A0A0E2N6Z9-F1
#
_cell.length_a   1.000
_cell.length_b   1.000
_cell.length_c   1.000
_cell.angle_alpha   90.00
_cell.angle_beta   90.00
_cell.angle_gamma   90.00
#
_symmetry.space_group_name_H-M   'P 1'
#
loop_
_entity.id
_entity.type
_entity.pdbx_description
1 polymer ?
#
loop_
_entity_poly.entity_id
_entity_poly.type
_entity_poly.pdbx_seq_one_letter_code
_entity_poly.pdbx_strand_id
1 'polypeptide(L)' 'MTASRILVTLTLLTAMAAVTACGRKAGLDTPYEAAVQARKDAERAKQPVPPEPEKPVVDKKFILDPLI' A
#
# COMPACT_ATOMS: atom_id res chain seq x y z
N MET A 1 36.77 -20.37 -4.98
CA MET A 1 35.36 -20.54 -5.44
C MET A 1 34.32 -20.14 -4.39
N THR A 2 34.56 -20.35 -3.09
CA THR A 2 33.61 -20.02 -2.01
C THR A 2 33.42 -18.52 -1.80
N ALA A 3 34.50 -17.72 -1.85
CA ALA A 3 34.42 -16.27 -1.68
C ALA A 3 33.53 -15.58 -2.74
N SER A 4 33.63 -16.01 -4.01
CA SER A 4 32.80 -15.49 -5.10
C SER A 4 31.32 -15.84 -4.89
N ARG A 5 31.01 -17.05 -4.40
CA ARG A 5 29.63 -17.44 -4.07
C ARG A 5 29.06 -16.60 -2.93
N ILE A 6 29.84 -16.34 -1.89
CA ILE A 6 29.42 -15.50 -0.75
C ILE A 6 29.10 -14.07 -1.22
N LEU A 7 29.96 -13.47 -2.04
CA LEU A 7 29.75 -12.13 -2.58
C LEU A 7 28.48 -12.04 -3.44
N VAL A 8 28.23 -13.06 -4.29
CA VAL A 8 27.01 -13.14 -5.12
C VAL A 8 25.76 -13.30 -4.26
N THR A 9 25.80 -14.14 -3.23
CA THR A 9 24.65 -14.30 -2.32
C THR A 9 24.34 -13.02 -1.55
N LEU A 10 25.36 -12.30 -1.12
CA LEU A 10 25.19 -11.07 -0.34
C LEU A 10 24.65 -9.92 -1.20
N THR A 11 25.10 -9.82 -2.45
CA THR A 11 24.57 -8.84 -3.42
C THR A 11 23.13 -9.15 -3.83
N LEU A 12 22.78 -10.44 -3.96
CA LEU A 12 21.39 -10.82 -4.24
C LEU A 12 20.46 -10.48 -3.06
N LEU A 13 20.89 -10.76 -1.84
CA LEU A 13 20.15 -10.42 -0.61
C LEU A 13 19.91 -8.92 -0.46
N THR A 14 20.94 -8.09 -0.70
CA THR A 14 20.79 -6.63 -0.63
C THR A 14 19.87 -6.09 -1.72
N ALA A 15 19.92 -6.65 -2.93
CA ALA A 15 19.00 -6.27 -4.00
C ALA A 15 17.53 -6.59 -3.63
N MET A 16 17.26 -7.78 -3.07
CA MET A 16 15.90 -8.13 -2.64
C MET A 16 15.42 -7.27 -1.46
N ALA A 17 16.29 -6.96 -0.51
CA ALA A 17 15.98 -6.06 0.60
C ALA A 17 15.64 -4.65 0.10
N ALA A 18 16.39 -4.13 -0.88
CA ALA A 18 16.10 -2.80 -1.47
C ALA A 18 14.73 -2.75 -2.16
N VAL A 19 14.38 -3.77 -2.96
CA VAL A 19 13.08 -3.81 -3.66
C VAL A 19 11.90 -3.89 -2.69
N THR A 20 12.02 -4.72 -1.65
CA THR A 20 10.97 -4.88 -0.64
C THR A 20 10.85 -3.68 0.32
N ALA A 21 11.98 -3.07 0.69
CA ALA A 21 11.99 -1.88 1.55
C ALA A 21 11.52 -0.60 0.83
N CYS A 22 11.70 -0.50 -0.48
CA CYS A 22 11.13 0.58 -1.29
C CYS A 22 9.65 0.35 -1.65
N GLY A 23 9.14 -0.88 -1.52
CA GLY A 23 7.80 -1.26 -1.97
C GLY A 23 6.64 -0.92 -1.02
N ARG A 24 6.91 -0.63 0.26
CA ARG A 24 5.83 -0.36 1.24
C ARG A 24 6.13 0.85 2.14
N LYS A 25 6.60 1.92 1.51
CA LYS A 25 6.84 3.25 2.11
C LYS A 25 5.73 4.26 1.79
N ALA A 26 4.67 3.85 1.09
CA ALA A 26 3.45 4.64 0.95
C ALA A 26 2.48 4.25 2.07
N GLY A 27 1.91 5.24 2.75
CA GLY A 27 0.79 4.99 3.66
C GLY A 27 -0.30 4.25 2.90
N LEU A 28 -0.97 3.30 3.55
CA LEU A 28 -2.19 2.73 2.97
C LEU A 28 -3.17 3.89 2.79
N ASP A 29 -3.71 4.04 1.58
CA ASP A 29 -4.81 4.98 1.35
C ASP A 29 -5.91 4.69 2.36
N THR A 30 -6.48 5.74 2.94
CA THR A 30 -7.65 5.57 3.79
C THR A 30 -8.77 4.88 2.99
N PRO A 31 -9.70 4.14 3.64
CA PRO A 31 -10.79 3.49 2.94
C PRO A 31 -11.58 4.45 2.02
N TYR A 32 -11.67 5.72 2.42
CA TYR A 32 -12.25 6.79 1.60
C TYR A 32 -11.41 7.09 0.35
N GLU A 33 -10.10 7.30 0.50
CA GLU A 33 -9.19 7.57 -0.63
C GLU A 33 -9.14 6.41 -1.62
N ALA A 34 -9.13 5.16 -1.13
CA ALA A 34 -9.22 3.96 -1.96
C ALA A 34 -10.53 3.91 -2.76
N ALA A 35 -11.66 4.25 -2.14
CA ALA A 35 -12.96 4.30 -2.81
C ALA A 35 -13.04 5.41 -3.87
N VAL A 36 -12.47 6.59 -3.59
CA VAL A 36 -12.37 7.68 -4.58
C VAL A 36 -11.53 7.26 -5.77
N GLN A 37 -10.40 6.59 -5.54
CA GLN A 37 -9.54 6.12 -6.62
C GLN A 37 -10.21 5.02 -7.44
N ALA A 38 -10.90 4.07 -6.79
CA ALA A 38 -11.69 3.04 -7.47
C ALA A 38 -12.78 3.62 -8.37
N ARG A 39 -13.43 4.73 -7.97
CA ARG A 39 -14.37 5.45 -8.85
C ARG A 39 -13.67 6.05 -10.07
N LYS A 40 -12.54 6.74 -9.88
CA LYS A 40 -11.75 7.33 -10.99
C LYS A 40 -11.27 6.26 -11.96
N ASP A 41 -10.85 5.11 -11.45
CA ASP A 41 -10.39 4.00 -12.27
C ASP A 41 -11.55 3.33 -13.01
N ALA A 42 -12.73 3.18 -12.39
CA ALA A 42 -13.93 2.70 -13.06
C ALA A 42 -14.41 3.66 -14.17
N GLU A 43 -14.37 4.97 -13.92
CA GLU A 43 -14.68 6.00 -14.93
C GLU A 43 -13.71 5.91 -16.13
N ARG A 44 -12.40 5.80 -15.88
CA ARG A 44 -11.39 5.62 -16.93
C ARG A 44 -11.57 4.32 -17.71
N ALA A 45 -11.92 3.24 -17.00
CA ALA A 45 -12.14 1.92 -17.58
C ALA A 45 -13.54 1.74 -18.20
N LYS A 46 -14.39 2.78 -18.20
CA LYS A 46 -15.80 2.74 -18.64
C LYS A 46 -16.62 1.62 -17.97
N GLN A 47 -16.26 1.29 -16.74
CA GLN A 47 -16.96 0.33 -15.88
C GLN A 47 -18.04 1.07 -15.07
N PRO A 48 -19.06 0.36 -14.56
CA PRO A 48 -20.06 0.97 -13.70
C PRO A 48 -19.37 1.65 -12.50
N VAL A 49 -19.63 2.95 -12.35
CA VAL A 49 -18.98 3.78 -11.35
C VAL A 49 -19.58 3.46 -9.98
N PRO A 50 -18.77 3.06 -8.99
CA PRO A 50 -19.24 2.88 -7.62
C PRO A 50 -19.89 4.17 -7.07
N PRO A 51 -20.82 4.06 -6.10
CA PRO A 51 -21.44 5.21 -5.46
C PRO A 51 -20.39 6.13 -4.81
N GLU A 52 -20.69 7.42 -4.72
CA GLU A 52 -19.78 8.40 -4.13
C GLU A 52 -19.50 8.05 -2.65
N PRO A 53 -18.23 7.90 -2.24
CA PRO A 53 -17.91 7.54 -0.87
C PRO A 53 -18.31 8.68 0.07
N GLU A 54 -18.99 8.33 1.16
CA GLU A 54 -19.29 9.29 2.23
C GLU A 54 -17.99 9.70 2.92
N LYS A 55 -17.79 11.01 3.08
CA LYS A 55 -16.60 11.54 3.76
C LYS A 55 -16.59 11.05 5.21
N PRO A 56 -15.47 10.48 5.69
CA PRO A 56 -15.37 10.06 7.09
C PRO A 56 -15.48 11.28 8.00
N VAL A 57 -16.23 11.14 9.10
CA VAL A 57 -16.27 12.14 10.17
C VAL A 57 -14.92 12.11 10.88
N VAL A 58 -14.21 13.25 10.84
CA VAL A 58 -12.78 13.37 11.21
C VAL A 58 -12.47 12.90 12.64
N ASP A 59 -13.43 12.98 13.57
CA ASP A 59 -13.21 12.75 15.01
C ASP A 59 -14.01 11.57 15.58
N LYS A 60 -14.25 10.50 14.80
CA LYS A 60 -14.92 9.30 15.34
C LYS A 60 -13.90 8.37 16.00
N LYS A 61 -13.88 8.39 17.34
CA LYS A 61 -13.08 7.43 18.14
C LYS A 61 -13.40 6.00 17.70
N PHE A 62 -12.37 5.23 17.37
CA PHE A 62 -12.54 3.83 17.04
C PHE A 62 -12.75 3.06 18.34
N ILE A 63 -13.68 2.10 18.38
CA ILE A 63 -13.98 1.32 19.60
C ILE A 63 -12.74 0.55 20.09
N LEU A 64 -11.78 0.28 19.19
CA LEU A 64 -10.52 -0.40 19.49
C LEU A 64 -9.35 0.56 19.80
N ASP A 65 -9.54 1.89 19.73
CA ASP A 65 -8.52 2.86 20.20
C ASP A 65 -8.05 2.60 21.65
N PRO A 66 -8.89 2.17 22.60
CA PRO A 66 -8.42 1.85 23.95
C PRO A 66 -7.70 0.49 24.08
N LEU A 67 -7.56 -0.28 22.99
CA LEU A 67 -6.93 -1.60 22.99
C LEU A 67 -5.53 -1.61 22.33
N ILE A 68 -5.01 -0.44 21.92
CA ILE A 68 -3.67 -0.23 21.36
C ILE A 68 -2.78 0.46 22.39
#